data_AF-S8CIP6-F1
#
_entry.id   AF-S8CIP6-F1
#
_cell.length_a   1.000
_cell.length_b   1.000
_cell.length_c   1.000
_cell.angle_alpha   90.00
_cell.angle_beta   90.00
_cell.angle_gamma   90.00
#
_symmetry.space_group_name_H-M   'P 1'
#
loop_
_entity.id
_entity.type
_entity.pdbx_description
1 polymer ?
#
loop_
_entity_poly.entity_id
_entity_poly.type
_entity_poly.pdbx_seq_one_letter_code
_entity_poly.pdbx_strand_id
1 'polypeptide(L)'
;MDREQEEIQFLGFLGILKESYSIASSGRKIFSQISGILIAPLAAIYLAHIQITDIIFTRIRNEEYMLDAAPEGTRFRERVSNLLASEWTAFVLFKIGYFVIFILLALLSTSAVVYTI
;
A
#
# COMPACT_ATOMS: atom_id res chain seq x y z
N MET A 1 -20.56 -34.30 -5.33
CA MET A 1 -21.45 -35.26 -6.03
C MET A 1 -20.55 -36.27 -6.68
N ASP A 2 -20.78 -37.55 -6.37
CA ASP A 2 -20.05 -38.70 -6.88
C ASP A 2 -19.71 -38.52 -8.36
N ARG A 3 -18.41 -38.44 -8.65
CA ARG A 3 -17.92 -38.58 -10.01
C ARG A 3 -17.03 -39.80 -10.03
N GLU A 4 -17.47 -40.74 -10.86
CA GLU A 4 -17.04 -42.12 -10.92
C GLU A 4 -15.53 -42.22 -11.11
N GLN A 5 -14.90 -43.10 -10.32
CA GLN A 5 -13.46 -43.35 -10.34
C GLN A 5 -12.93 -43.85 -11.70
N GLU A 6 -13.82 -44.10 -12.66
CA GLU A 6 -13.51 -44.58 -14.01
C GLU A 6 -13.07 -43.46 -14.99
N GLU A 7 -13.42 -42.19 -14.76
CA GLU A 7 -12.92 -41.06 -15.60
C GLU A 7 -11.44 -40.71 -15.29
N ILE A 8 -10.93 -41.10 -14.12
CA ILE A 8 -9.58 -40.75 -13.65
C ILE A 8 -8.49 -41.56 -14.35
N GLN A 9 -8.84 -42.66 -15.01
CA GLN A 9 -7.90 -43.54 -15.72
C GLN A 9 -7.74 -43.17 -17.21
N PHE A 10 -8.64 -42.36 -17.77
CA PHE A 10 -8.68 -41.98 -19.19
C PHE A 10 -8.31 -40.51 -19.49
N LEU A 11 -7.87 -39.77 -18.49
CA LEU A 11 -7.33 -38.41 -18.70
C LEU A 11 -5.90 -38.52 -19.23
N GLY A 12 -5.74 -38.55 -20.56
CA GLY A 12 -4.44 -38.31 -21.20
C GLY A 12 -3.82 -36.97 -20.75
N PHE A 13 -2.60 -36.63 -21.17
CA PHE A 13 -1.84 -35.45 -20.72
C PHE A 13 -2.66 -34.14 -20.63
N LEU A 14 -3.58 -33.91 -21.59
CA LEU A 14 -4.50 -32.77 -21.61
C LEU A 14 -5.56 -32.78 -20.50
N GLY A 15 -6.00 -33.96 -20.09
CA GLY A 15 -6.93 -34.15 -18.98
C GLY A 15 -6.29 -33.83 -17.62
N ILE A 16 -5.05 -34.26 -17.40
CA ILE A 16 -4.27 -33.92 -16.21
C ILE A 16 -4.02 -32.42 -16.14
N LEU A 17 -3.68 -31.78 -17.26
CA LEU A 17 -3.53 -30.32 -17.35
C LEU A 17 -4.84 -29.58 -17.08
N LYS A 18 -5.97 -30.08 -17.60
CA LYS A 18 -7.29 -29.47 -17.38
C LYS A 18 -7.74 -29.60 -15.93
N GLU A 19 -7.54 -30.75 -15.30
CA GLU A 19 -7.87 -30.97 -13.89
C GLU A 19 -6.96 -30.13 -12.98
N SER A 20 -5.66 -30.09 -13.28
CA SER A 20 -4.69 -29.23 -12.60
C SER A 20 -5.03 -27.74 -12.75
N TYR A 21 -5.45 -27.32 -13.95
CA TYR A 21 -5.90 -25.95 -14.21
C TYR A 21 -7.23 -25.64 -13.50
N SER A 22 -8.15 -26.60 -13.41
CA SER A 22 -9.42 -26.45 -12.69
C SER A 22 -9.18 -26.24 -11.19
N ILE A 23 -8.33 -27.07 -10.58
CA ILE A 23 -7.91 -26.98 -9.18
C ILE A 23 -7.15 -25.66 -8.93
N ALA A 24 -6.23 -25.29 -9.82
CA ALA A 24 -5.51 -24.01 -9.74
C ALA A 24 -6.43 -22.79 -9.95
N SER A 25 -7.44 -22.89 -10.81
CA SER A 25 -8.40 -21.80 -11.04
C SER A 25 -9.39 -21.62 -9.88
N SER A 26 -9.72 -22.72 -9.18
CA SER A 26 -10.52 -22.71 -7.95
C SER A 26 -9.83 -21.89 -6.86
N GLY A 27 -8.51 -22.06 -6.67
CA GLY A 27 -7.69 -21.23 -5.78
C GLY A 27 -7.45 -19.79 -6.27
N ARG A 28 -7.40 -19.57 -7.59
CA ARG A 28 -7.25 -18.23 -8.18
C ARG A 28 -8.39 -17.29 -7.85
N LYS A 29 -9.62 -17.77 -7.65
CA LYS A 29 -10.75 -16.88 -7.34
C LYS A 29 -10.56 -16.21 -5.98
N ILE A 30 -10.12 -16.96 -4.97
CA ILE A 30 -9.82 -16.44 -3.63
C ILE A 30 -8.54 -15.60 -3.67
N PHE A 31 -7.48 -16.07 -4.36
CA PHE A 31 -6.23 -15.33 -4.49
C PHE A 31 -6.39 -14.00 -5.24
N SER A 32 -7.20 -13.96 -6.30
CA SER A 32 -7.50 -12.73 -7.04
C SER A 32 -8.43 -11.80 -6.26
N GLN A 33 -9.34 -12.33 -5.45
CA GLN A 33 -10.14 -11.52 -4.51
C GLN A 33 -9.26 -10.88 -3.43
N ILE A 34 -8.37 -11.66 -2.80
CA ILE A 34 -7.43 -11.17 -1.78
C ILE A 34 -6.47 -10.17 -2.42
N SER A 35 -5.89 -10.49 -3.57
CA SER A 35 -5.00 -9.59 -4.32
C SER A 35 -5.71 -8.31 -4.73
N GLY A 36 -6.96 -8.38 -5.21
CA GLY A 36 -7.73 -7.20 -5.55
C GLY A 36 -8.06 -6.32 -4.34
N ILE A 37 -8.40 -6.93 -3.21
CA ILE A 37 -8.79 -6.22 -1.99
C ILE A 37 -7.57 -5.71 -1.20
N LEU A 38 -6.37 -6.27 -1.36
CA LEU A 38 -5.16 -5.81 -0.68
C LEU A 38 -4.24 -5.00 -1.58
N ILE A 39 -3.90 -5.49 -2.78
CA ILE A 39 -2.91 -4.84 -3.67
C ILE A 39 -3.46 -3.53 -4.21
N ALA A 40 -4.73 -3.49 -4.62
CA ALA A 40 -5.32 -2.26 -5.18
C ALA A 40 -5.37 -1.11 -4.17
N PRO A 41 -5.91 -1.27 -2.94
CA PRO A 41 -5.86 -0.18 -1.96
C PRO A 41 -4.44 0.14 -1.51
N LEU A 42 -3.54 -0.85 -1.41
CA LEU A 42 -2.13 -0.59 -1.07
C LEU A 42 -1.45 0.29 -2.13
N ALA A 43 -1.68 0.01 -3.41
CA ALA A 43 -1.18 0.82 -4.51
C ALA A 43 -1.76 2.24 -4.50
N ALA A 44 -3.07 2.38 -4.26
CA ALA A 44 -3.72 3.69 -4.15
C ALA A 44 -3.17 4.52 -2.98
N ILE A 45 -2.99 3.90 -1.80
CA ILE A 45 -2.40 4.54 -0.61
C ILE A 45 -0.95 4.95 -0.89
N TYR A 46 -0.17 4.11 -1.56
CA TYR A 46 1.21 4.42 -1.92
C TYR A 46 1.32 5.61 -2.88
N LEU A 47 0.48 5.65 -3.93
CA LEU A 47 0.42 6.77 -4.87
C LEU A 47 -0.01 8.07 -4.17
N ALA A 48 -1.03 8.00 -3.31
CA ALA A 48 -1.47 9.16 -2.51
C ALA A 48 -0.35 9.64 -1.59
N HIS A 49 0.38 8.72 -0.94
CA HIS A 49 1.53 9.04 -0.10
C HIS A 49 2.62 9.80 -0.85
N ILE A 50 2.96 9.38 -2.08
CA ILE A 50 3.94 10.09 -2.92
C ILE A 50 3.49 11.53 -3.17
N GLN A 51 2.26 11.72 -3.64
CA GLN A 51 1.75 13.06 -3.98
C GLN A 51 1.66 13.98 -2.76
N ILE A 52 1.12 13.48 -1.65
CA ILE A 52 0.97 14.27 -0.42
C ILE A 52 2.34 14.64 0.14
N THR A 53 3.28 13.69 0.16
CA THR A 53 4.66 13.93 0.61
C THR A 53 5.34 15.01 -0.23
N ASP A 54 5.21 14.94 -1.56
CA ASP A 54 5.83 15.91 -2.47
C ASP A 54 5.30 17.32 -2.28
N ILE A 55 3.97 17.45 -2.07
CA ILE A 55 3.32 18.74 -1.78
C ILE A 55 3.85 19.33 -0.48
N ILE A 56 3.86 18.55 0.61
CA ILE A 56 4.32 19.03 1.92
C ILE A 56 5.82 19.37 1.86
N PHE A 57 6.62 18.51 1.24
CA PHE A 57 8.07 18.72 1.12
C PHE A 57 8.40 19.98 0.31
N THR A 58 7.64 20.25 -0.76
CA THR A 58 7.79 21.48 -1.55
C THR A 58 7.47 22.73 -0.73
N ARG A 59 6.46 22.67 0.16
CA ARG A 59 6.14 23.78 1.08
C ARG A 59 7.25 24.01 2.09
N ILE A 60 7.71 22.95 2.75
CA ILE A 60 8.82 22.99 3.72
C ILE A 60 10.04 23.64 3.07
N ARG A 61 10.45 23.19 1.89
CA ARG A 61 11.61 23.75 1.17
C ARG A 61 11.43 25.23 0.84
N ASN A 62 10.23 25.65 0.45
CA ASN A 62 9.95 27.05 0.13
C ASN A 62 9.98 27.93 1.39
N GLU A 63 9.42 27.44 2.50
CA GLU A 63 9.45 28.14 3.79
C GLU A 63 10.86 28.22 4.37
N GLU A 64 11.67 27.18 4.23
CA GLU A 64 13.08 27.15 4.63
C GLU A 64 13.90 28.17 3.82
N TYR A 65 13.69 28.23 2.50
CA TYR A 65 14.32 29.26 1.66
C TYR A 65 13.92 30.69 2.08
N MET A 66 12.64 30.91 2.42
CA MET A 66 12.18 32.21 2.92
C MET A 66 12.75 32.54 4.30
N LEU A 67 12.97 31.54 5.15
CA LEU A 67 13.55 31.71 6.47
C LEU A 67 15.03 32.11 6.38
N ASP A 68 15.78 31.48 5.48
CA ASP A 68 17.20 31.78 5.23
C ASP A 68 17.41 33.16 4.60
N ALA A 69 16.48 33.59 3.73
CA ALA A 69 16.52 34.92 3.12
C ALA A 69 16.06 36.05 4.06
N ALA A 70 15.39 35.73 5.18
CA ALA A 70 14.83 36.73 6.09
C ALA A 70 15.89 37.28 7.07
N PRO A 71 15.94 38.60 7.31
CA PRO A 71 16.82 39.18 8.33
C PRO A 71 16.50 38.66 9.74
N GLU A 72 17.54 38.41 10.52
CA GLU A 72 17.41 37.95 11.90
C GLU A 72 16.67 38.96 12.78
N GLY A 73 15.86 38.46 13.73
CA GLY A 73 15.11 39.30 14.68
C GLY A 73 13.83 39.96 14.13
N THR A 74 13.40 39.62 12.92
CA THR A 74 12.14 40.14 12.35
C THR A 74 10.93 39.29 12.75
N ARG A 75 9.77 39.94 12.98
CA ARG A 75 8.48 39.24 13.18
C ARG A 75 8.09 38.33 12.02
N PHE A 76 8.60 38.62 10.82
CA PHE A 76 8.41 37.79 9.64
C PHE A 76 9.12 36.44 9.80
N ARG A 77 10.37 36.44 10.26
CA ARG A 77 11.15 35.22 10.52
C ARG A 77 10.47 34.30 11.54
N GLU A 78 9.99 34.84 12.66
CA GLU A 78 9.26 34.06 13.68
C GLU A 78 7.97 33.44 13.13
N ARG A 79 7.26 34.16 12.25
CA ARG A 79 6.07 33.61 11.60
C ARG A 79 6.42 32.46 10.68
N VAL A 80 7.45 32.61 9.83
CA VAL A 80 7.89 31.57 8.90
C VAL A 80 8.42 30.36 9.65
N SER A 81 9.18 30.55 10.74
CA SER A 81 9.66 29.42 11.56
C SER A 81 8.52 28.63 12.21
N ASN A 82 7.46 29.32 12.66
CA ASN A 82 6.29 28.66 13.22
C ASN A 82 5.48 27.89 12.17
N LEU A 83 5.36 28.43 10.95
CA LEU A 83 4.74 27.73 9.82
C LEU A 83 5.56 26.48 9.44
N LEU A 84 6.88 26.62 9.34
CA LEU A 84 7.80 25.53 9.05
C LEU A 84 7.70 24.42 10.08
N ALA A 85 7.66 24.76 11.37
CA ALA A 85 7.47 23.79 12.45
C ALA A 85 6.11 23.06 12.35
N SER A 86 5.05 23.76 11.95
CA SER A 86 3.74 23.17 11.72
C SER A 86 3.72 22.21 10.53
N GLU A 87 4.31 22.59 9.38
CA GLU A 87 4.41 21.73 8.19
C GLU A 87 5.29 20.50 8.47
N TRP A 88 6.39 20.65 9.22
CA TRP A 88 7.19 19.51 9.70
C TRP A 88 6.39 18.57 10.61
N THR A 89 5.58 19.12 11.51
CA THR A 89 4.71 18.32 12.39
C THR A 89 3.68 17.56 11.56
N ALA A 90 3.07 18.20 10.57
CA ALA A 90 2.14 17.56 9.64
C ALA A 90 2.81 16.44 8.84
N PHE A 91 4.04 16.67 8.36
CA PHE A 91 4.83 15.66 7.65
C PHE A 91 5.10 14.42 8.50
N VAL A 92 5.53 14.62 9.76
CA VAL A 92 5.81 13.51 10.69
C VAL A 92 4.53 12.74 11.03
N LEU A 93 3.43 13.43 11.34
CA LEU A 93 2.14 12.81 11.61
C LEU A 93 1.64 11.99 10.41
N PHE A 94 1.74 12.56 9.20
CA PHE A 94 1.38 11.87 7.97
C PHE A 94 2.20 10.60 7.76
N LYS A 95 3.53 10.68 7.94
CA LYS A 95 4.44 9.53 7.84
C LYS A 95 4.10 8.44 8.85
N ILE A 96 3.85 8.80 10.10
CA ILE A 96 3.47 7.84 11.15
C ILE A 96 2.14 7.17 10.80
N GLY A 97 1.13 7.95 10.42
CA GLY A 97 -0.18 7.42 10.01
C GLY A 97 -0.08 6.46 8.83
N TYR A 98 0.66 6.84 7.79
CA TYR A 98 0.95 5.97 6.64
C TYR A 98 1.64 4.67 7.07
N PHE A 99 2.67 4.76 7.91
CA PHE A 99 3.45 3.60 8.34
C PHE A 99 2.62 2.62 9.18
N VAL A 100 1.73 3.12 10.04
CA VAL A 100 0.79 2.29 10.81
C VAL A 100 -0.17 1.55 9.88
N ILE A 101 -0.80 2.26 8.94
CA ILE A 101 -1.73 1.63 7.97
C ILE A 101 -1.00 0.59 7.12
N PHE A 102 0.21 0.91 6.68
CA PHE A 102 1.05 0.00 5.92
C PHE A 102 1.36 -1.29 6.70
N ILE A 103 1.75 -1.17 7.98
CA ILE A 103 1.99 -2.32 8.86
C ILE A 103 0.73 -3.17 9.04
N LEU A 104 -0.42 -2.53 9.30
CA LEU A 104 -1.69 -3.25 9.47
C LEU A 104 -2.05 -4.06 8.21
N LEU A 105 -1.92 -3.46 7.03
CA LEU A 105 -2.19 -4.14 5.76
C LEU A 105 -1.17 -5.25 5.47
N ALA A 106 0.11 -5.04 5.78
CA ALA A 106 1.14 -6.06 5.61
C ALA A 106 0.93 -7.27 6.53
N LEU A 107 0.57 -7.02 7.80
CA LEU A 107 0.19 -8.06 8.76
C LEU A 107 -1.06 -8.80 8.29
N LEU A 108 -2.09 -8.08 7.84
CA LEU A 108 -3.31 -8.67 7.31
C LEU A 108 -3.05 -9.55 6.09
N SER A 109 -2.18 -9.11 5.18
CA SER A 109 -1.75 -9.90 4.02
C SER A 109 -1.00 -11.17 4.45
N THR A 110 -0.08 -11.05 5.41
CA THR A 110 0.72 -12.20 5.88
C THR A 110 -0.18 -13.22 6.58
N SER A 111 -1.09 -12.75 7.43
CA SER A 111 -2.10 -13.57 8.09
C SER A 111 -3.02 -14.25 7.08
N ALA A 112 -3.58 -13.50 6.12
CA ALA A 112 -4.44 -14.05 5.09
C ALA A 112 -3.76 -15.18 4.32
N VAL A 113 -2.47 -15.03 3.96
CA VAL A 113 -1.71 -16.09 3.28
C VAL A 113 -1.50 -17.32 4.18
N VAL A 114 -1.15 -17.13 5.45
CA VAL A 114 -0.93 -18.24 6.39
C VAL A 114 -2.21 -19.05 6.65
N TYR A 115 -3.36 -18.38 6.77
CA TYR A 115 -4.63 -19.04 7.09
C TYR A 115 -5.46 -19.48 5.87
N THR A 116 -5.01 -19.17 4.65
CA THR A 116 -5.65 -19.65 3.41
C THR A 116 -4.96 -20.88 2.79
N ILE A 117 -3.75 -21.23 3.25
CA ILE A 117 -3.04 -22.49 2.93
C ILE A 117 -3.49 -23.58 3.91
#